data_AF-A0A967WUL9-F1
#
_entry.id   AF-A0A967WUL9-F1
#
_cell.length_a   1.000
_cell.length_b   1.000
_cell.length_c   1.000
_cell.angle_alpha   90.00
_cell.angle_beta   90.00
_cell.angle_gamma   90.00
#
_symmetry.space_group_name_H-M   'P 1'
#
loop_
_entity.id
_entity.type
_entity.pdbx_description
1 polymer ?
#
loop_
_entity_poly.entity_id
_entity_poly.type
_entity_poly.pdbx_seq_one_letter_code
_entity_poly.pdbx_strand_id
1 'polypeptide(L)'
;SQPSVPDFMEVFSRLAKDYDGIAAILVSDELSGTLNSARMAKESLPGVPIEIVDTRSVSMQLGFIVLAAARAAAAGADLQTVA
;
A
#
# COMPACT_ATOMS: atom_id res chain seq x y z
N SER A 1 2.18 18.17 -0.36
CA SER A 1 2.31 17.52 0.96
C SER A 1 2.23 16.01 0.76
N GLN A 2 2.81 15.24 1.68
CA GLN A 2 2.65 13.78 1.71
C GLN A 2 1.58 13.38 2.73
N PRO A 3 0.92 12.22 2.59
CA PRO A 3 0.07 11.66 3.63
C PRO A 3 0.87 11.41 4.92
N SER A 4 0.20 11.57 6.06
CA SER A 4 0.76 11.41 7.39
C SER A 4 0.63 9.97 7.90
N VAL A 5 1.32 9.65 9.00
CA VAL A 5 1.17 8.35 9.68
C VAL A 5 -0.28 8.09 10.12
N PRO A 6 -0.99 9.06 10.76
CA PRO A 6 -2.41 8.89 11.08
C PRO A 6 -3.30 8.59 9.87
N ASP A 7 -3.06 9.24 8.71
CA ASP A 7 -3.86 8.99 7.50
C ASP A 7 -3.76 7.52 7.05
N PHE A 8 -2.54 6.96 7.08
CA PHE A 8 -2.32 5.55 6.77
C PHE A 8 -2.91 4.62 7.83
N MET A 9 -2.76 4.94 9.13
CA MET A 9 -3.34 4.14 10.21
C MET A 9 -4.86 4.04 10.09
N GLU A 10 -5.53 5.15 9.76
CA GLU A 10 -6.98 5.17 9.56
C GLU A 10 -7.39 4.25 8.40
N VAL A 11 -6.75 4.39 7.23
CA VAL A 11 -7.07 3.58 6.05
C VAL A 11 -6.77 2.10 6.29
N PHE A 12 -5.61 1.77 6.86
CA PHE A 12 -5.24 0.39 7.14
C PHE A 12 -6.18 -0.26 8.15
N SER A 13 -6.50 0.43 9.26
CA SER A 13 -7.42 -0.08 10.27
C SER A 13 -8.85 -0.25 9.74
N ARG A 14 -9.28 0.62 8.82
CA ARG A 14 -10.58 0.51 8.17
C ARG A 14 -10.64 -0.69 7.23
N LEU A 15 -9.64 -0.84 6.35
CA LEU A 15 -9.60 -1.94 5.38
C LEU A 15 -9.41 -3.31 6.07
N ALA A 16 -8.62 -3.37 7.15
CA ALA A 16 -8.40 -4.60 7.91
C ALA A 16 -9.66 -5.24 8.50
N LYS A 17 -10.78 -4.52 8.56
CA LYS A 17 -12.07 -5.05 9.02
C LYS A 17 -12.77 -5.92 7.98
N ASP A 18 -12.53 -5.62 6.71
CA ASP A 18 -13.33 -6.15 5.59
C ASP A 18 -12.48 -6.98 4.61
N TYR A 19 -11.14 -6.91 4.71
CA TYR A 19 -10.22 -7.54 3.77
C TYR A 19 -9.12 -8.34 4.49
N ASP A 20 -8.70 -9.45 3.86
CA ASP A 20 -7.67 -10.35 4.39
C ASP A 20 -6.25 -9.80 4.27
N GLY A 21 -6.04 -8.74 3.47
CA GLY A 21 -4.73 -8.13 3.26
C GLY A 21 -4.77 -6.82 2.50
N ILE A 22 -3.69 -6.05 2.59
CA ILE A 22 -3.57 -4.70 2.03
C ILE A 22 -2.24 -4.58 1.28
N ALA A 23 -2.29 -4.33 -0.03
CA ALA A 23 -1.13 -3.93 -0.82
C ALA A 23 -1.10 -2.39 -0.96
N ALA A 24 -0.18 -1.74 -0.25
CA ALA A 24 0.05 -0.30 -0.31
C ALA A 24 1.13 0.00 -1.37
N ILE A 25 0.68 0.25 -2.60
CA ILE A 25 1.53 0.54 -3.76
C ILE A 25 1.72 2.05 -3.89
N LEU A 26 2.93 2.53 -3.61
CA LEU A 26 3.17 3.95 -3.34
C LEU A 26 4.23 4.55 -4.28
N VAL A 27 4.19 5.88 -4.36
CA VAL A 27 5.15 6.73 -5.09
C VAL A 27 6.59 6.44 -4.63
N SER A 28 7.55 6.64 -5.54
CA SER A 28 8.98 6.44 -5.25
C SER A 28 9.44 7.07 -3.93
N ASP A 29 10.18 6.30 -3.13
CA ASP A 29 10.76 6.79 -1.87
C ASP A 29 11.79 7.92 -2.09
N GLU A 30 12.49 7.89 -3.22
CA GLU A 30 13.49 8.92 -3.59
C GLU A 30 12.85 10.30 -3.79
N LEU A 31 11.55 10.35 -4.02
CA LEU A 31 10.80 11.57 -4.33
C LEU A 31 9.89 12.01 -3.17
N SER A 32 9.59 11.14 -2.21
CA SER A 32 8.60 11.43 -1.16
C SER A 32 8.78 10.55 0.07
N GLY A 33 8.61 11.13 1.25
CA GLY A 33 8.55 10.39 2.52
C GLY A 33 7.25 9.60 2.73
N THR A 34 6.35 9.55 1.75
CA THR A 34 5.06 8.83 1.82
C THR A 34 5.24 7.37 2.26
N LEU A 35 6.28 6.71 1.74
CA LEU A 35 6.60 5.32 2.05
C LEU A 35 7.00 5.12 3.52
N ASN A 36 7.74 6.09 4.07
CA ASN A 36 8.13 6.06 5.48
C ASN A 36 6.90 6.21 6.39
N SER A 37 5.98 7.12 6.07
CA SER A 37 4.73 7.27 6.82
C SER A 37 3.88 6.00 6.81
N ALA A 38 3.79 5.31 5.66
CA ALA A 38 3.11 4.03 5.55
C ALA A 38 3.78 2.92 6.39
N ARG A 39 5.13 2.83 6.38
CA ARG A 39 5.89 1.84 7.17
C ARG A 39 5.65 2.02 8.66
N MET A 40 5.72 3.24 9.16
CA MET A 40 5.44 3.55 10.58
C MET A 40 4.00 3.20 10.98
N ALA A 41 3.03 3.43 10.08
CA ALA A 41 1.64 3.04 10.31
C ALA A 41 1.48 1.51 10.37
N LYS A 42 2.15 0.76 9.47
CA LYS A 42 2.19 -0.71 9.49
C LYS A 42 2.77 -1.25 10.80
N GLU A 43 3.86 -0.67 11.30
CA GLU A 43 4.47 -1.05 12.59
C GLU A 43 3.51 -0.87 13.78
N SER A 44 2.60 0.11 13.68
CA SER A 44 1.58 0.39 14.70
C SER A 44 0.37 -0.55 14.65
N LEU A 45 0.28 -1.42 13.64
CA LEU A 45 -0.84 -2.35 13.42
C LEU A 45 -0.33 -3.80 13.33
N PRO A 46 0.31 -4.33 14.38
CA PRO A 46 0.80 -5.70 14.40
C PRO A 46 -0.37 -6.68 14.23
N GLY A 47 -0.31 -7.52 13.19
CA GLY A 47 -1.33 -8.52 12.87
C GLY A 47 -2.21 -8.18 11.67
N VAL A 48 -2.14 -6.96 11.12
CA VAL A 48 -2.75 -6.65 9.83
C VAL A 48 -1.79 -7.04 8.70
N PRO A 49 -2.18 -7.91 7.75
CA PRO A 49 -1.34 -8.26 6.61
C PRO A 49 -1.22 -7.08 5.64
N ILE A 50 -0.15 -6.30 5.76
CA ILE A 50 0.11 -5.10 4.94
C ILE A 50 1.43 -5.28 4.21
N GLU A 51 1.42 -5.24 2.88
CA GLU A 51 2.63 -5.15 2.06
C GLU A 51 2.79 -3.73 1.51
N ILE A 52 4.00 -3.17 1.65
CA ILE A 52 4.31 -1.82 1.20
C ILE A 52 5.27 -1.91 0.03
N VAL A 53 4.85 -1.41 -1.12
CA VAL A 53 5.59 -1.50 -2.38
C VAL A 53 6.09 -0.11 -2.77
N ASP A 54 7.41 0.02 -2.86
CA ASP A 54 8.06 1.15 -3.53
C ASP A 54 8.05 0.91 -5.04
N THR A 55 7.24 1.69 -5.76
CA THR A 55 7.14 1.54 -7.22
C THR A 55 8.33 2.12 -7.98
N ARG A 56 9.19 2.92 -7.32
CA ARG A 56 10.25 3.70 -7.98
C ARG A 56 9.73 4.53 -9.16
N SER A 57 8.48 4.96 -9.05
CA SER A 57 7.70 5.54 -10.14
C SER A 57 6.70 6.57 -9.61
N VAL A 58 6.13 7.38 -10.52
CA VAL A 58 5.13 8.42 -10.24
C VAL A 58 4.08 8.50 -11.36
N SER A 59 3.02 9.28 -11.13
CA SER A 59 2.00 9.59 -12.14
C SER A 59 1.39 8.31 -12.76
N MET A 60 1.18 8.27 -14.08
CA MET A 60 0.53 7.15 -14.75
C MET A 60 1.34 5.86 -14.76
N GLN A 61 2.66 5.92 -14.63
CA GLN A 61 3.46 4.70 -14.54
C GLN A 61 3.18 3.96 -13.21
N LEU A 62 3.07 4.69 -12.10
CA LEU A 62 2.54 4.17 -10.84
C LEU A 62 1.10 3.64 -11.03
N GLY A 63 0.24 4.40 -11.74
CA GLY A 63 -1.12 3.97 -12.04
C GLY A 63 -1.22 2.63 -12.76
N PHE A 64 -0.35 2.34 -13.73
CA PHE A 64 -0.32 1.05 -14.42
C PHE A 64 0.06 -0.12 -13.50
N ILE A 65 0.96 0.11 -12.54
CA ILE A 65 1.33 -0.88 -11.53
C ILE A 65 0.12 -1.20 -10.65
N VAL A 66 -0.58 -0.17 -10.15
CA VAL A 66 -1.80 -0.33 -9.35
C VAL A 66 -2.89 -1.08 -10.12
N LEU A 67 -3.07 -0.79 -11.41
CA LEU A 67 -4.05 -1.49 -12.25
C LEU A 67 -3.68 -2.97 -12.46
N ALA A 68 -2.39 -3.30 -12.55
CA ALA A 68 -1.94 -4.69 -12.65
C ALA A 68 -2.20 -5.46 -11.35
N ALA A 69 -1.84 -4.87 -10.21
CA ALA A 69 -2.11 -5.43 -8.88
C ALA A 69 -3.62 -5.63 -8.63
N ALA A 70 -4.44 -4.64 -8.99
CA ALA A 70 -5.90 -4.75 -8.85
C ALA A 70 -6.48 -5.89 -9.71
N ARG A 71 -5.96 -6.09 -10.93
CA ARG A 71 -6.36 -7.24 -11.78
C ARG A 71 -5.94 -8.57 -11.17
N ALA A 72 -4.74 -8.66 -10.60
CA ALA A 72 -4.28 -9.87 -9.92
C ALA A 72 -5.17 -10.20 -8.70
N ALA A 73 -5.48 -9.20 -7.87
CA ALA A 73 -6.38 -9.36 -6.73
C ALA A 73 -7.79 -9.80 -7.18
N ALA A 74 -8.34 -9.19 -8.22
CA ALA A 74 -9.64 -9.57 -8.78
C ALA A 74 -9.65 -10.99 -9.39
N ALA A 75 -8.48 -11.51 -9.80
CA ALA A 75 -8.31 -12.88 -10.26
C ALA A 75 -8.11 -13.90 -9.12
N GLY A 76 -8.14 -13.46 -7.86
CA GLY A 76 -7.97 -14.31 -6.68
C GLY A 76 -6.51 -14.63 -6.33
N ALA A 77 -5.56 -13.83 -6.83
CA ALA A 77 -4.16 -13.96 -6.43
C ALA A 77 -3.97 -13.60 -4.95
N ASP A 78 -2.95 -14.18 -4.32
CA ASP A 78 -2.60 -13.88 -2.93
C ASP A 78 -1.89 -12.53 -2.78
N LEU A 79 -1.77 -12.06 -1.53
CA LEU A 79 -1.19 -10.75 -1.22
C LEU A 79 0.26 -10.62 -1.73
N GLN A 80 1.05 -11.69 -1.70
CA GLN A 80 2.43 -11.68 -2.18
C GLN A 80 2.53 -11.53 -3.70
N THR A 81 1.57 -12.08 -4.45
CA THR A 81 1.51 -11.94 -5.91
C THR A 81 0.97 -10.57 -6.32
N VAL A 82 0.10 -9.98 -5.50
CA VAL A 82 -0.48 -8.65 -5.74
C VAL A 82 0.53 -7.52 -5.48
N ALA A 83 1.40 -7.70 -4.48
CA ALA A 83 2.42 -6.72 -4.07
C ALA A 83 3.69 -6.81 -4.93
#